data_AF-A0A3N5WCV8-F1
#
_entry.id   AF-A0A3N5WCV8-F1
#
_cell.length_a   1.000
_cell.length_b   1.000
_cell.length_c   1.000
_cell.angle_alpha   90.00
_cell.angle_beta   90.00
_cell.angle_gamma   90.00
#
_symmetry.space_group_name_H-M   'P 1'
#
loop_
_entity.id
_entity.type
_entity.pdbx_description
1 polymer ?
#
loop_
_entity_poly.entity_id
_entity_poly.type
_entity_poly.pdbx_seq_one_letter_code
_entity_poly.pdbx_strand_id
1 'polypeptide(L)'
;MKVIAFNSSPRKEGNTFAILNMVLDEIKGAGIETEIYSMAGKPIQGCLACYQCFKNKNGKCAVEKDIANECIAKMREADGILLGSPTYFSDVTAGMKALIERAGLVARANDYFLKRKVGAGVVAVRRAGAIPAFNSLNLFLFYNQMILPGSSYWHMAIGRDPGEVKNDAEGVQTM
;
A
#
# COMPACT_ATOMS: atom_id res chain seq x y z
N MET A 1 8.72 -5.91 -16.16
CA MET A 1 8.58 -5.64 -14.72
C MET A 1 7.27 -4.90 -14.50
N LYS A 2 6.63 -5.12 -13.35
CA LYS A 2 5.36 -4.48 -13.01
C LYS A 2 5.35 -3.92 -11.59
N VAL A 3 4.82 -2.72 -11.41
CA VAL A 3 4.57 -2.09 -10.11
C VAL A 3 3.07 -1.92 -9.89
N ILE A 4 2.57 -2.36 -8.75
CA ILE A 4 1.17 -2.17 -8.33
C ILE A 4 1.10 -1.19 -7.17
N ALA A 5 0.24 -0.19 -7.29
CA ALA A 5 -0.12 0.73 -6.22
C ALA A 5 -1.48 0.37 -5.60
N PHE A 6 -1.57 0.35 -4.27
CA PHE A 6 -2.84 0.19 -3.54
C PHE A 6 -3.26 1.51 -2.92
N ASN A 7 -4.38 2.06 -3.41
CA ASN A 7 -4.95 3.29 -2.88
C ASN A 7 -6.08 2.96 -1.90
N SER A 8 -5.84 3.17 -0.61
CA SER A 8 -6.86 2.95 0.43
C SER A 8 -7.71 4.18 0.76
N SER A 9 -7.52 5.30 0.05
CA SER A 9 -8.37 6.48 0.20
C SER A 9 -9.81 6.16 -0.24
N PRO A 10 -10.83 6.55 0.55
CA PRO A 10 -12.22 6.47 0.08
C PRO A 10 -12.51 7.48 -1.04
N ARG A 11 -11.70 8.54 -1.16
CA ARG A 11 -11.73 9.46 -2.31
C ARG A 11 -10.85 8.87 -3.42
N LYS A 12 -11.48 8.35 -4.48
CA LYS A 12 -10.80 7.70 -5.62
C LYS A 12 -9.71 8.59 -6.23
N GLU A 13 -10.01 9.87 -6.41
CA GLU A 13 -9.11 10.87 -6.99
C GLU A 13 -8.71 11.94 -5.95
N GLY A 14 -8.38 11.47 -4.73
CA GLY A 14 -7.92 12.33 -3.63
C GLY A 14 -6.41 12.55 -3.59
N ASN A 15 -5.93 13.11 -2.48
CA ASN A 15 -4.50 13.37 -2.27
C ASN A 15 -3.62 12.12 -2.30
N THR A 16 -4.08 11.01 -1.71
CA THR A 16 -3.37 9.72 -1.80
C THR A 16 -3.25 9.22 -3.24
N PHE A 17 -4.27 9.43 -4.05
CA PHE A 17 -4.22 9.09 -5.48
C PHE A 17 -3.19 9.97 -6.21
N ALA A 18 -3.18 11.28 -5.92
CA ALA A 18 -2.22 12.20 -6.54
C ALA A 18 -0.77 11.81 -6.24
N ILE A 19 -0.40 11.56 -4.97
CA ILE A 19 0.97 11.16 -4.62
C ILE A 19 1.36 9.79 -5.15
N LEU A 20 0.42 8.83 -5.23
CA LEU A 20 0.70 7.54 -5.86
C LEU A 20 1.03 7.71 -7.34
N ASN A 21 0.29 8.55 -8.06
CA ASN A 21 0.58 8.79 -9.48
C ASN A 21 1.91 9.52 -9.68
N MET A 22 2.31 10.43 -8.79
CA MET A 22 3.66 11.06 -8.87
C MET A 22 4.77 10.00 -8.91
N VAL A 23 4.73 9.04 -7.98
CA VAL A 23 5.71 7.93 -7.95
C VAL A 23 5.56 7.03 -9.19
N LEU A 24 4.33 6.67 -9.56
CA LEU A 24 4.10 5.77 -10.70
C LEU A 24 4.47 6.40 -12.04
N ASP A 25 4.31 7.71 -12.22
CA ASP A 25 4.65 8.40 -13.46
C ASP A 25 6.17 8.37 -13.70
N GLU A 26 6.99 8.53 -12.66
CA GLU A 26 8.45 8.36 -12.73
C GLU A 26 8.84 6.91 -13.07
N ILE A 27 8.21 5.93 -12.42
CA ILE A 27 8.42 4.50 -12.69
C ILE A 27 8.04 4.15 -14.13
N LYS A 28 6.92 4.70 -14.62
CA LYS A 28 6.45 4.53 -16.00
C LYS A 28 7.40 5.19 -17.00
N GLY A 29 7.98 6.35 -16.66
CA GLY A 29 9.02 7.02 -17.43
C GLY A 29 10.26 6.16 -17.66
N ALA A 30 10.56 5.26 -16.71
CA ALA A 30 11.62 4.25 -16.83
C ALA A 30 11.21 3.00 -17.65
N GLY A 31 10.02 2.99 -18.26
CA GLY A 31 9.53 1.89 -19.10
C GLY A 31 8.96 0.69 -18.31
N ILE A 32 8.65 0.86 -17.03
CA ILE A 32 8.08 -0.19 -16.17
C ILE A 32 6.55 -0.11 -16.22
N GLU A 33 5.86 -1.25 -16.31
CA GLU A 33 4.39 -1.29 -16.27
C GLU A 33 3.90 -0.88 -14.86
N THR A 34 2.91 0.02 -14.81
CA THR A 34 2.32 0.48 -13.57
C THR A 34 0.82 0.28 -13.55
N GLU A 35 0.28 -0.14 -12.40
CA GLU A 35 -1.16 -0.26 -12.17
C GLU A 35 -1.51 0.40 -10.83
N ILE A 36 -2.69 1.02 -10.72
CA ILE A 36 -3.26 1.47 -9.46
C ILE A 36 -4.57 0.76 -9.15
N TYR A 37 -4.62 0.09 -8.00
CA TYR A 37 -5.81 -0.55 -7.47
C TYR A 37 -6.48 0.34 -6.43
N SER A 38 -7.68 0.85 -6.76
CA SER A 38 -8.50 1.59 -5.81
C SER A 38 -9.33 0.65 -4.93
N MET A 39 -9.18 0.81 -3.61
CA MET A 39 -9.97 0.12 -2.58
C MET A 39 -11.23 0.92 -2.19
N ALA A 40 -11.47 2.09 -2.80
CA ALA A 40 -12.60 2.95 -2.47
C ALA A 40 -13.95 2.24 -2.69
N GLY A 41 -14.80 2.23 -1.67
CA GLY A 41 -16.11 1.56 -1.71
C GLY A 41 -16.04 0.03 -1.70
N LYS A 42 -14.85 -0.55 -1.47
CA LYS A 42 -14.66 -2.00 -1.44
C LYS A 42 -14.32 -2.44 -0.01
N PRO A 43 -15.30 -2.93 0.76
CA PRO A 43 -15.05 -3.35 2.14
C PRO A 43 -14.05 -4.51 2.17
N ILE A 44 -13.21 -4.51 3.19
CA ILE A 44 -12.26 -5.57 3.49
C ILE A 44 -12.25 -5.76 5.00
N GLN A 45 -12.40 -7.01 5.45
CA GLN A 45 -12.31 -7.32 6.88
C GLN A 45 -10.89 -7.66 7.29
N GLY A 46 -10.57 -7.38 8.56
CA GLY A 46 -9.30 -7.72 9.19
C GLY A 46 -9.04 -9.23 9.27
N CYS A 47 -7.82 -9.59 9.66
CA CYS A 47 -7.45 -11.00 9.76
C CYS A 47 -8.20 -11.70 10.91
N LEU A 48 -8.81 -12.85 10.63
CA LEU A 48 -9.53 -13.65 11.65
C LEU A 48 -8.61 -14.55 12.48
N ALA A 49 -7.30 -14.54 12.23
CA ALA A 49 -6.33 -15.46 12.84
C ALA A 49 -6.77 -16.95 12.79
N CYS A 50 -7.47 -17.35 11.72
CA CYS A 50 -7.96 -18.73 11.58
C CYS A 50 -6.88 -19.72 11.09
N TYR A 51 -5.71 -19.20 10.67
CA TYR A 51 -4.55 -19.95 10.17
C TYR A 51 -4.82 -20.91 8.99
N GLN A 52 -5.95 -20.76 8.30
CA GLN A 52 -6.27 -21.60 7.13
C GLN A 52 -5.28 -21.41 5.98
N CYS A 53 -4.64 -20.24 5.85
CA CYS A 53 -3.59 -20.03 4.86
C CYS A 53 -2.35 -20.92 5.07
N PHE A 54 -2.05 -21.30 6.33
CA PHE A 54 -0.96 -22.24 6.65
C PHE A 54 -1.34 -23.70 6.35
N LYS A 55 -2.62 -24.03 6.45
CA LYS A 55 -3.15 -25.36 6.09
C LYS A 55 -3.25 -25.52 4.57
N ASN A 56 -3.84 -24.53 3.91
CA ASN A 56 -4.18 -24.61 2.49
C ASN A 56 -2.99 -24.38 1.56
N LYS A 57 -2.00 -23.57 1.97
CA LYS A 57 -0.76 -23.31 1.21
C LYS A 57 -0.97 -22.97 -0.28
N ASN A 58 -2.06 -22.28 -0.59
CA ASN A 58 -2.48 -21.99 -1.97
C ASN A 58 -2.30 -20.50 -2.35
N GLY A 59 -1.58 -19.73 -1.53
CA GLY A 59 -1.36 -18.30 -1.75
C GLY A 59 -2.59 -17.41 -1.54
N LYS A 60 -3.66 -17.91 -0.92
CA LYS A 60 -4.92 -17.17 -0.70
C LYS A 60 -5.31 -17.13 0.77
N CYS A 61 -6.11 -16.12 1.12
CA CYS A 61 -6.88 -16.08 2.36
C CYS A 61 -8.14 -16.95 2.21
N ALA A 62 -8.53 -17.66 3.28
CA ALA A 62 -9.76 -18.47 3.29
C ALA A 62 -11.06 -17.65 3.31
N VAL A 63 -10.98 -16.35 3.59
CA VAL A 63 -12.10 -15.42 3.41
C VAL A 63 -12.13 -15.01 1.94
N GLU A 64 -13.20 -15.39 1.24
CA GLU A 64 -13.36 -15.16 -0.21
C GLU A 64 -14.35 -14.05 -0.57
N LYS A 65 -15.11 -13.54 0.41
CA LYS A 65 -16.23 -12.61 0.17
C LYS A 65 -15.81 -11.16 -0.05
N ASP A 66 -14.52 -10.85 -0.02
CA ASP A 66 -14.00 -9.49 -0.16
C ASP A 66 -12.74 -9.42 -1.03
N ILE A 67 -12.21 -8.21 -1.18
CA ILE A 67 -11.16 -7.88 -2.16
C ILE A 67 -9.76 -8.37 -1.79
N ALA A 68 -9.56 -8.97 -0.63
CA ALA A 68 -8.20 -9.26 -0.17
C ALA A 68 -7.49 -10.25 -1.10
N ASN A 69 -8.19 -11.28 -1.60
CA ASN A 69 -7.58 -12.27 -2.49
C ASN A 69 -7.22 -11.68 -3.86
N GLU A 70 -8.00 -10.72 -4.35
CA GLU A 70 -7.66 -9.96 -5.56
C GLU A 70 -6.38 -9.13 -5.34
N CYS A 71 -6.31 -8.41 -4.22
CA CYS A 71 -5.13 -7.61 -3.88
C CYS A 71 -3.88 -8.49 -3.70
N ILE A 72 -4.01 -9.63 -3.00
CA ILE A 72 -2.93 -10.59 -2.76
C ILE A 72 -2.42 -11.18 -4.09
N ALA A 73 -3.30 -11.51 -5.03
CA ALA A 73 -2.91 -11.99 -6.35
C ALA A 73 -2.07 -10.93 -7.09
N LYS A 74 -2.54 -9.68 -7.12
CA LYS A 74 -1.82 -8.55 -7.74
C LYS A 74 -0.46 -8.29 -7.08
N MET A 75 -0.37 -8.37 -5.75
CA MET A 75 0.89 -8.26 -5.01
C MET A 75 1.88 -9.38 -5.38
N ARG A 76 1.38 -10.60 -5.63
CA ARG A 76 2.23 -11.74 -5.98
C ARG A 76 2.79 -11.60 -7.39
N GLU A 77 1.97 -11.14 -8.33
CA GLU A 77 2.32 -10.93 -9.74
C GLU A 77 3.28 -9.75 -9.95
N ALA A 78 3.16 -8.68 -9.17
CA ALA A 78 3.99 -7.49 -9.32
C ALA A 78 5.42 -7.68 -8.79
N ASP A 79 6.38 -7.00 -9.39
CA ASP A 79 7.78 -6.93 -8.94
C ASP A 79 7.99 -5.83 -7.88
N GLY A 80 7.18 -4.78 -7.95
CA GLY A 80 7.16 -3.68 -6.98
C GLY A 80 5.77 -3.41 -6.42
N ILE A 81 5.70 -3.00 -5.15
CA ILE A 81 4.44 -2.71 -4.45
C ILE A 81 4.51 -1.33 -3.80
N LEU A 82 3.56 -0.47 -4.15
CA LEU A 82 3.38 0.85 -3.55
C LEU A 82 2.12 0.86 -2.70
N LEU A 83 2.22 1.20 -1.42
CA LEU A 83 1.09 1.29 -0.51
C LEU A 83 0.75 2.75 -0.24
N GLY A 84 -0.46 3.18 -0.62
CA GLY A 84 -0.93 4.54 -0.39
C GLY A 84 -2.08 4.57 0.63
N SER A 85 -1.93 5.41 1.66
CA SER A 85 -3.00 5.68 2.61
C SER A 85 -3.12 7.16 2.94
N PRO A 86 -4.34 7.69 3.13
CA PRO A 86 -4.52 8.89 3.93
C PRO A 86 -4.32 8.57 5.42
N THR A 87 -4.16 9.60 6.25
CA THR A 87 -4.11 9.47 7.72
C THR A 87 -5.50 9.56 8.35
N TYR A 88 -6.01 8.47 8.93
CA TYR A 88 -7.31 8.42 9.60
C TYR A 88 -7.06 8.10 11.08
N PHE A 89 -7.40 9.04 11.97
CA PHE A 89 -7.09 8.95 13.41
C PHE A 89 -5.63 8.56 13.71
N SER A 90 -4.69 9.26 13.05
CA SER A 90 -3.24 9.10 13.23
C SER A 90 -2.63 7.78 12.77
N ASP A 91 -3.30 7.02 11.91
CA ASP A 91 -2.72 5.83 11.25
C ASP A 91 -3.29 5.67 9.82
N VAL A 92 -2.93 4.58 9.15
CA VAL A 92 -3.53 4.18 7.88
C VAL A 92 -5.04 3.94 8.02
N THR A 93 -5.76 3.90 6.90
CA THR A 93 -7.18 3.55 6.93
C THR A 93 -7.38 2.13 7.46
N ALA A 94 -8.55 1.86 8.07
CA ALA A 94 -8.91 0.52 8.50
C ALA A 94 -8.86 -0.51 7.34
N GLY A 95 -9.19 -0.07 6.11
CA GLY A 95 -9.08 -0.92 4.92
C GLY A 95 -7.64 -1.29 4.58
N MET A 96 -6.71 -0.33 4.63
CA MET A 96 -5.29 -0.62 4.46
C MET A 96 -4.77 -1.54 5.56
N LYS A 97 -5.15 -1.28 6.82
CA LYS A 97 -4.74 -2.11 7.96
C LYS A 97 -5.19 -3.56 7.78
N ALA A 98 -6.45 -3.77 7.40
CA ALA A 98 -7.00 -5.10 7.11
C ALA A 98 -6.27 -5.80 5.95
N LEU A 99 -5.93 -5.06 4.89
CA LEU A 99 -5.16 -5.60 3.77
C LEU A 99 -3.77 -6.08 4.22
N ILE A 100 -2.99 -5.24 4.91
CA ILE A 100 -1.63 -5.60 5.33
C ILE A 100 -1.60 -6.76 6.33
N GLU A 101 -2.59 -6.86 7.23
CA GLU A 101 -2.73 -7.99 8.17
C GLU A 101 -2.94 -9.31 7.41
N ARG A 102 -3.85 -9.33 6.44
CA ARG A 102 -4.20 -10.55 5.71
C ARG A 102 -3.14 -10.91 4.67
N ALA A 103 -2.66 -9.94 3.90
CA ALA A 103 -1.60 -10.16 2.92
C ALA A 103 -0.31 -10.62 3.61
N GLY A 104 0.06 -10.02 4.74
CA GLY A 104 1.28 -10.39 5.47
C GLY A 104 1.21 -11.82 6.00
N LEU A 105 0.07 -12.22 6.58
CA LEU A 105 -0.09 -13.58 7.09
C LEU A 105 -0.14 -14.62 5.95
N VAL A 106 -0.80 -14.31 4.84
CA VAL A 106 -0.85 -15.18 3.66
C VAL A 106 0.53 -15.30 3.02
N ALA A 107 1.27 -14.21 2.88
CA ALA A 107 2.64 -14.22 2.36
C ALA A 107 3.56 -15.09 3.23
N ARG A 108 3.57 -14.86 4.55
CA ARG A 108 4.33 -15.68 5.51
C ARG A 108 3.96 -17.16 5.43
N ALA A 109 2.68 -17.47 5.34
CA ALA A 109 2.21 -18.85 5.23
C ALA A 109 2.67 -19.53 3.93
N ASN A 110 2.96 -18.78 2.88
CA ASN A 110 3.31 -19.28 1.55
C ASN A 110 4.76 -18.90 1.19
N ASP A 111 5.69 -19.25 2.09
CA ASP A 111 7.15 -19.14 1.92
C ASP A 111 7.67 -17.73 1.65
N TYR A 112 6.96 -16.75 2.22
CA TYR A 112 7.22 -15.32 2.06
C TYR A 112 7.30 -14.95 0.58
N PHE A 113 6.25 -15.20 -0.22
CA PHE A 113 6.30 -14.91 -1.66
C PHE A 113 6.52 -13.43 -2.02
N LEU A 114 6.42 -12.52 -1.04
CA LEU A 114 6.77 -11.11 -1.18
C LEU A 114 8.26 -10.81 -0.97
N LYS A 115 9.05 -11.77 -0.50
CA LYS A 115 10.47 -11.58 -0.19
C LYS A 115 11.24 -11.07 -1.40
N ARG A 116 12.13 -10.11 -1.16
CA ARG A 116 13.02 -9.48 -2.16
C ARG A 116 12.32 -8.72 -3.30
N LYS A 117 10.99 -8.56 -3.25
CA LYS A 117 10.29 -7.56 -4.07
C LYS A 117 10.60 -6.16 -3.55
N VAL A 118 10.49 -5.16 -4.41
CA VAL A 118 10.68 -3.75 -4.02
C VAL A 118 9.36 -3.23 -3.45
N GLY A 119 9.40 -2.41 -2.41
CA GLY A 119 8.18 -1.75 -1.96
C GLY A 119 8.39 -0.47 -1.19
N ALA A 120 7.42 0.43 -1.29
CA ALA A 120 7.40 1.70 -0.57
C ALA A 120 5.99 2.01 -0.07
N GLY A 121 5.90 2.75 1.03
CA GLY A 121 4.65 3.34 1.52
C GLY A 121 4.65 4.84 1.31
N VAL A 122 3.52 5.42 0.91
CA VAL A 122 3.30 6.87 0.77
C VAL A 122 2.07 7.31 1.54
N VAL A 123 2.14 8.48 2.18
CA VAL A 123 1.10 8.96 3.10
C VAL A 123 0.63 10.36 2.72
N ALA A 124 -0.69 10.53 2.56
CA ALA A 124 -1.31 11.85 2.48
C ALA A 124 -1.86 12.26 3.85
N VAL A 125 -1.50 13.43 4.34
CA VAL A 125 -1.88 13.93 5.67
C VAL A 125 -2.42 15.35 5.61
N ARG A 126 -3.36 15.72 6.47
CA ARG A 126 -3.85 17.12 6.53
C ARG A 126 -2.90 18.05 7.31
N ARG A 127 -2.32 17.55 8.40
CA ARG A 127 -1.47 18.35 9.31
C ARG A 127 -0.50 17.50 10.14
N ALA A 128 -0.98 16.43 10.76
CA ALA A 128 -0.19 15.57 11.65
C ALA A 128 -0.72 14.13 11.62
N GLY A 129 0.04 13.18 12.19
CA GLY A 129 -0.33 11.77 12.25
C GLY A 129 0.17 10.93 11.08
N ALA A 130 1.08 11.47 10.25
CA ALA A 130 1.68 10.73 9.15
C ALA A 130 2.67 9.67 9.62
N ILE A 131 3.30 9.84 10.80
CA ILE A 131 4.40 8.97 11.25
C ILE A 131 3.92 7.57 11.60
N PRO A 132 2.85 7.38 12.39
CA PRO A 132 2.37 6.03 12.65
C PRO A 132 1.82 5.38 11.38
N ALA A 133 1.16 6.14 10.50
CA ALA A 133 0.72 5.65 9.20
C ALA A 133 1.90 5.17 8.33
N PHE A 134 2.95 5.98 8.22
CA PHE A 134 4.19 5.64 7.51
C PHE A 134 4.83 4.38 8.10
N ASN A 135 4.89 4.28 9.42
CA ASN A 135 5.42 3.11 10.12
C ASN A 135 4.57 1.85 9.84
N SER A 136 3.24 1.94 9.91
CA SER A 136 2.34 0.82 9.61
C SER A 136 2.58 0.25 8.21
N LEU A 137 2.79 1.12 7.21
CA LEU A 137 3.10 0.72 5.84
C LEU A 137 4.48 0.06 5.75
N ASN A 138 5.53 0.71 6.27
CA ASN A 138 6.90 0.22 6.14
C ASN A 138 7.17 -1.04 6.97
N LEU A 139 6.56 -1.16 8.15
CA LEU A 139 6.66 -2.39 8.96
C LEU A 139 6.10 -3.59 8.21
N PHE A 140 4.99 -3.45 7.47
CA PHE A 140 4.49 -4.54 6.62
C PHE A 140 5.54 -4.97 5.59
N LEU A 141 6.23 -4.03 4.94
CA LEU A 141 7.27 -4.32 3.95
C LEU A 141 8.47 -5.04 4.59
N PHE A 142 8.94 -4.55 5.75
CA PHE A 142 10.03 -5.20 6.50
C PHE A 142 9.68 -6.61 6.97
N TYR A 143 8.47 -6.82 7.54
CA TYR A 143 8.00 -8.14 7.95
C TYR A 143 7.95 -9.14 6.79
N ASN A 144 7.79 -8.65 5.56
CA ASN A 144 7.77 -9.46 4.35
C ASN A 144 9.13 -9.58 3.64
N GLN A 145 10.21 -9.10 4.25
CA GLN A 145 11.57 -9.18 3.70
C GLN A 145 11.71 -8.49 2.33
N MET A 146 11.00 -7.38 2.16
CA MET A 146 11.05 -6.57 0.93
C MET A 146 12.24 -5.62 0.95
N ILE A 147 12.63 -5.14 -0.24
CA ILE A 147 13.64 -4.10 -0.42
C ILE A 147 12.92 -2.75 -0.42
N LEU A 148 13.27 -1.88 0.54
CA LEU A 148 12.67 -0.55 0.65
C LEU A 148 13.63 0.48 0.06
N PRO A 149 13.28 1.14 -1.06
CA PRO A 149 14.05 2.27 -1.56
C PRO A 149 13.83 3.46 -0.61
N GLY A 150 14.91 4.17 -0.30
CA GLY A 150 14.82 5.47 0.37
C GLY A 150 14.42 6.57 -0.63
N SER A 151 14.06 7.73 -0.08
CA SER A 151 13.87 8.97 -0.82
C SER A 151 14.72 10.07 -0.19
N SER A 152 14.61 11.28 -0.73
CA SER A 152 15.22 12.50 -0.19
C SER A 152 14.79 12.78 1.26
N TYR A 153 13.58 12.36 1.64
CA TYR A 153 13.06 12.40 3.00
C TYR A 153 11.91 11.37 3.18
N TRP A 154 11.06 11.51 4.21
CA TRP A 154 9.94 10.59 4.44
C TRP A 154 8.83 10.78 3.40
N HIS A 155 8.33 9.70 2.79
CA HIS A 155 7.32 9.74 1.72
C HIS A 155 5.93 10.17 2.22
N MET A 156 5.78 11.46 2.54
CA MET A 156 4.51 12.04 2.97
C MET A 156 4.29 13.42 2.37
N ALA A 157 3.03 13.72 2.05
CA ALA A 157 2.64 15.02 1.54
C ALA A 157 1.42 15.58 2.28
N ILE A 158 1.40 16.90 2.45
CA ILE A 158 0.38 17.64 3.19
C ILE A 158 -0.69 18.17 2.25
N GLY A 159 -1.96 17.83 2.53
CA GLY A 159 -3.12 18.38 1.82
C GLY A 159 -4.44 17.91 2.42
N ARG A 160 -5.41 18.81 2.56
CA ARG A 160 -6.76 18.52 3.07
C ARG A 160 -7.69 18.10 1.93
N ASP A 161 -7.79 18.95 0.92
CA ASP A 161 -8.73 18.78 -0.18
C ASP A 161 -8.03 18.19 -1.42
N PRO A 162 -8.76 17.51 -2.30
CA PRO A 162 -8.16 16.80 -3.44
C PRO A 162 -7.26 17.71 -4.29
N GLY A 163 -6.01 17.29 -4.49
CA GLY A 163 -5.02 18.01 -5.28
C GLY A 163 -4.12 18.93 -4.47
N GLU A 164 -4.45 19.27 -3.21
CA GLU A 164 -3.65 20.21 -2.41
C GLU A 164 -2.23 19.72 -2.11
N VAL A 165 -1.99 18.40 -2.10
CA VAL A 165 -0.64 17.83 -1.96
C VAL A 165 0.33 18.29 -3.04
N LYS A 166 -0.15 18.77 -4.18
CA LYS A 166 0.69 19.35 -5.23
C LYS A 166 1.32 20.69 -4.82
N ASN A 167 0.77 21.35 -3.81
CA ASN A 167 1.28 22.61 -3.27
C ASN A 167 2.34 22.39 -2.18
N ASP A 168 2.51 21.15 -1.70
CA ASP A 168 3.56 20.77 -0.76
C ASP A 168 4.84 20.43 -1.52
N ALA A 169 5.67 21.44 -1.76
CA ALA A 169 6.87 21.29 -2.59
C ALA A 169 7.86 20.24 -2.06
N GLU A 170 8.05 20.18 -0.74
CA GLU A 170 8.90 19.17 -0.10
C GLU A 170 8.25 17.79 -0.21
N GLY A 171 6.95 17.69 0.09
CA GLY A 171 6.20 16.43 -0.06
C GLY A 171 6.28 15.88 -1.48
N VAL A 172 6.13 16.72 -2.51
CA VAL A 172 6.29 16.34 -3.93
C VAL A 172 7.70 15.84 -4.23
N GLN A 173 8.74 16.48 -3.69
CA GLN A 173 10.13 16.05 -3.89
C GLN A 173 10.44 14.67 -3.26
N THR A 174 9.66 14.24 -2.28
CA THR A 174 9.84 12.94 -1.62
C THR A 174 9.14 11.78 -2.35
N MET A 175 8.33 12.06 -3.36
CA MET A 175 7.64 11.05 -4.20
C MET A 175 8.51 10.68 -5.40
#